data_AF-A0AAN8IDZ1-F1
#
_entry.id   AF-A0AAN8IDZ1-F1
#
_cell.length_a   1.000
_cell.length_b   1.000
_cell.length_c   1.000
_cell.angle_alpha   90.00
_cell.angle_beta   90.00
_cell.angle_gamma   90.00
#
_symmetry.space_group_name_H-M   'P 1'
#
loop_
_entity.id
_entity.type
_entity.pdbx_description
1 polymer ?
#
loop_
_entity_poly.entity_id
_entity_poly.type
_entity_poly.pdbx_seq_one_letter_code
_entity_poly.pdbx_strand_id
1 'polypeptide(L)'
;MVGQRAQKLSAQLRATAACIAGFVDSVQAVSDYANNLKGAARDMGVCMTRVCMRERALEHRLRAVADALADETAVSIQQRAAYWKQRTADLDKNAAKHVKKVRTRKGRPDQAAVSEQRQLCSQVLSEQRTQFSFFIGTLMPVFTAEISLLDEGSHIRQVVDNLDSTVKNC
;
A
#
# COMPACT_ATOMS: atom_id res chain seq x y z
N MET A 1 2.38 8.42 -12.67
CA MET A 1 0.94 8.37 -12.33
C MET A 1 0.68 7.56 -11.06
N VAL A 2 1.13 6.30 -10.97
CA VAL A 2 0.90 5.46 -9.78
C VAL A 2 1.50 6.06 -8.50
N GLY A 3 2.79 6.43 -8.50
CA GLY A 3 3.42 7.02 -7.31
C GLY A 3 2.73 8.30 -6.82
N GLN A 4 2.30 9.18 -7.73
CA GLN A 4 1.54 10.38 -7.35
C GLN A 4 0.16 10.04 -6.73
N ARG A 5 -0.52 9.01 -7.25
CA ARG A 5 -1.80 8.55 -6.68
C ARG A 5 -1.59 7.91 -5.32
N ALA A 6 -0.52 7.13 -5.14
CA ALA A 6 -0.15 6.55 -3.85
C ALA A 6 0.17 7.64 -2.80
N GLN A 7 0.89 8.70 -3.17
CA GLN A 7 1.12 9.86 -2.29
C GLN A 7 -0.18 10.55 -1.89
N LYS A 8 -1.09 10.79 -2.83
CA LYS A 8 -2.40 11.40 -2.54
C LYS A 8 -3.23 10.53 -1.60
N LEU A 9 -3.27 9.22 -1.84
CA LEU A 9 -3.98 8.28 -0.98
C LEU A 9 -3.37 8.26 0.42
N SER A 10 -2.05 8.13 0.52
CA SER A 10 -1.31 8.18 1.78
C SER A 10 -1.64 9.44 2.58
N ALA A 11 -1.65 10.62 1.95
CA ALA A 11 -2.00 11.88 2.61
C ALA A 11 -3.43 11.86 3.18
N GLN A 12 -4.40 11.31 2.45
CA GLN A 12 -5.78 11.18 2.94
C GLN A 12 -5.88 10.17 4.08
N LEU A 13 -5.19 9.03 4.01
CA LEU A 13 -5.18 8.04 5.09
C LEU A 13 -4.57 8.62 6.38
N ARG A 14 -3.50 9.41 6.29
CA ARG A 14 -2.92 10.10 7.46
C ARG A 14 -3.89 11.13 8.04
N ALA A 15 -4.60 11.88 7.20
CA ALA A 15 -5.62 12.82 7.65
C ALA A 15 -6.77 12.09 8.35
N THR A 16 -7.27 10.98 7.78
CA THR A 16 -8.29 10.13 8.41
C THR A 16 -7.80 9.56 9.74
N ALA A 17 -6.57 9.06 9.83
CA ALA A 17 -5.99 8.57 11.08
C ALA A 17 -5.95 9.67 12.15
N ALA A 18 -5.60 10.91 11.79
CA ALA A 18 -5.63 12.03 12.72
C ALA A 18 -7.06 12.36 13.20
N CYS A 19 -8.06 12.29 12.31
CA CYS A 19 -9.46 12.45 12.69
C CYS A 19 -9.94 11.34 13.63
N ILE A 20 -9.56 10.08 13.38
CA ILE A 20 -9.87 8.94 14.26
C ILE A 20 -9.26 9.18 15.63
N ALA A 21 -7.99 9.59 15.71
CA ALA A 21 -7.31 9.88 16.98
C ALA A 21 -8.09 10.90 17.82
N GLY A 22 -8.43 12.06 17.24
CA GLY A 22 -9.17 13.10 17.95
C GLY A 22 -10.58 12.68 18.38
N PHE A 23 -11.26 11.87 17.56
CA PHE A 23 -12.55 11.28 17.93
C PHE A 23 -12.41 10.31 19.11
N VAL A 24 -11.46 9.39 19.04
CA VAL A 24 -11.20 8.39 20.09
C VAL A 24 -10.78 9.05 21.40
N ASP A 25 -10.03 10.14 21.37
CA ASP A 25 -9.67 10.90 22.56
C ASP A 25 -10.89 11.56 23.22
N SER A 26 -11.82 12.08 22.41
CA SER A 26 -13.08 12.62 22.92
C SER A 26 -13.95 11.54 23.57
N VAL A 27 -14.02 10.36 22.96
CA VAL A 27 -14.74 9.19 23.51
C VAL A 27 -14.06 8.66 24.78
N GLN A 28 -12.72 8.66 24.82
CA GLN A 28 -11.96 8.27 26.01
C GLN A 28 -12.26 9.20 27.17
N ALA A 29 -12.33 10.51 26.96
CA ALA A 29 -12.67 11.47 28.01
C ALA A 29 -14.03 11.15 28.66
N VAL A 30 -15.06 10.83 27.86
CA VAL A 30 -16.37 10.38 28.38
C VAL A 30 -16.25 9.07 29.16
N SER A 31 -15.46 8.13 28.66
CA SER A 31 -15.21 6.84 29.31
C SER A 31 -14.52 7.02 30.67
N ASP A 32 -13.60 7.97 30.77
CA ASP A 32 -12.88 8.29 32.01
C ASP A 32 -13.80 8.92 33.06
N TYR A 33 -14.77 9.75 32.65
CA TYR A 33 -15.82 10.20 33.56
C TYR A 33 -16.66 9.03 34.07
N ALA A 34 -17.08 8.11 33.19
CA ALA A 34 -17.85 6.93 33.56
C ALA A 34 -17.08 6.01 34.53
N ASN A 35 -15.75 5.88 34.35
CA ASN A 35 -14.87 5.10 35.25
C ASN A 35 -14.89 5.62 36.70
N ASN A 36 -15.19 6.89 36.91
CA ASN A 36 -15.29 7.51 38.24
C ASN A 36 -16.67 7.35 38.90
N LEU A 37 -17.65 6.79 38.19
CA LEU A 37 -18.98 6.48 38.73
C LEU A 37 -18.97 5.14 39.48
N LYS A 38 -20.14 4.73 39.99
CA LYS A 38 -20.37 3.45 40.68
C LYS A 38 -21.40 2.62 39.93
N GLY A 39 -21.35 1.30 40.14
CA GLY A 39 -22.28 0.34 39.54
C GLY A 39 -22.12 0.24 38.01
N ALA A 40 -23.21 -0.09 37.33
CA ALA A 40 -23.27 -0.35 35.88
C ALA A 40 -22.55 0.68 35.00
N ALA A 41 -22.65 1.97 35.32
CA ALA A 41 -22.01 3.03 34.54
C ALA A 41 -20.47 2.92 34.53
N ARG A 42 -19.87 2.48 35.65
CA ARG A 42 -18.42 2.22 35.74
C ARG A 42 -18.02 1.05 34.85
N ASP A 43 -18.79 -0.04 34.88
CA ASP A 43 -18.48 -1.25 34.12
C ASP A 43 -18.57 -0.99 32.61
N MET A 44 -19.54 -0.18 32.17
CA MET A 44 -19.61 0.33 30.81
C MET A 44 -18.39 1.20 30.44
N GLY A 45 -17.97 2.12 31.31
CA GLY A 45 -16.78 2.96 31.10
C GLY A 45 -15.49 2.17 30.92
N VAL A 46 -15.30 1.11 31.73
CA VAL A 46 -14.13 0.22 31.64
C VAL A 46 -14.14 -0.55 30.32
N CYS A 47 -15.31 -1.04 29.89
CA CYS A 47 -15.45 -1.68 28.58
C CYS A 47 -15.15 -0.71 27.44
N MET A 48 -15.67 0.52 27.52
CA MET A 48 -15.44 1.54 26.50
C MET A 48 -13.97 1.96 26.41
N THR A 49 -13.27 2.04 27.53
CA THR A 49 -11.82 2.29 27.56
C THR A 49 -11.05 1.22 26.77
N ARG A 50 -11.47 -0.05 26.85
CA ARG A 50 -10.89 -1.14 26.03
C ARG A 50 -11.18 -0.98 24.54
N VAL A 51 -12.37 -0.52 24.17
CA VAL A 51 -12.69 -0.16 22.78
C VAL A 51 -11.77 0.95 22.30
N CYS A 52 -11.62 2.04 23.05
CA CYS A 52 -10.73 3.14 22.69
C CYS A 52 -9.26 2.71 22.51
N MET A 53 -8.75 1.79 23.33
CA MET A 53 -7.40 1.23 23.13
C MET A 53 -7.26 0.48 21.80
N ARG A 54 -8.29 -0.27 21.39
CA ARG A 54 -8.30 -1.00 20.12
C ARG A 54 -8.47 -0.08 18.91
N GLU A 55 -9.29 0.96 19.03
CA GLU A 55 -9.41 2.00 18.01
C GLU A 55 -8.08 2.75 17.79
N ARG A 56 -7.29 2.99 18.85
CA ARG A 56 -5.92 3.53 18.71
C ARG A 56 -4.98 2.57 17.98
N ALA A 57 -5.08 1.27 18.22
CA ALA A 57 -4.31 0.28 17.46
C ALA A 57 -4.68 0.28 15.97
N LEU A 58 -5.98 0.33 15.65
CA LEU A 58 -6.49 0.46 14.28
C LEU A 58 -5.93 1.70 13.58
N GLU A 59 -5.97 2.83 14.27
CA GLU A 59 -5.44 4.11 13.82
C GLU A 59 -3.93 4.05 13.50
N HIS A 60 -3.14 3.39 14.36
CA HIS A 60 -1.72 3.17 14.11
C HIS A 60 -1.48 2.27 12.89
N ARG A 61 -2.28 1.20 12.72
CA ARG A 61 -2.21 0.33 11.54
C ARG A 61 -2.58 1.08 10.26
N LEU A 62 -3.55 1.98 10.32
CA LEU A 62 -3.95 2.82 9.18
C LEU A 62 -2.80 3.75 8.75
N ARG A 63 -2.06 4.32 9.72
CA ARG A 63 -0.85 5.10 9.41
C ARG A 63 0.23 4.23 8.77
N ALA A 64 0.44 3.01 9.25
CA ALA A 64 1.42 2.10 8.65
C ALA A 64 1.13 1.80 7.17
N VAL A 65 -0.16 1.64 6.80
CA VAL A 65 -0.57 1.52 5.38
C VAL A 65 -0.23 2.79 4.61
N ALA A 66 -0.50 3.96 5.18
CA ALA A 66 -0.19 5.25 4.56
C ALA A 66 1.33 5.43 4.36
N ASP A 67 2.14 5.03 5.33
CA ASP A 67 3.60 5.13 5.27
C ASP A 67 4.16 4.19 4.20
N ALA A 68 3.71 2.93 4.15
CA ALA A 68 4.08 2.01 3.07
C ALA A 68 3.72 2.54 1.67
N LEU A 69 2.55 3.18 1.51
CA LEU A 69 2.16 3.79 0.23
C LEU A 69 3.08 4.95 -0.18
N ALA A 70 3.48 5.79 0.77
CA ALA A 70 4.33 6.95 0.50
C ALA A 70 5.79 6.53 0.27
N ASP A 71 6.35 5.79 1.22
CA ASP A 71 7.80 5.61 1.34
C ASP A 71 8.27 4.39 0.54
N GLU A 72 7.49 3.31 0.51
CA GLU A 72 7.85 2.11 -0.23
C GLU A 72 7.36 2.17 -1.68
N THR A 73 6.08 2.47 -1.90
CA THR A 73 5.51 2.48 -3.26
C THR A 73 5.87 3.74 -4.03
N ALA A 74 5.49 4.92 -3.52
CA ALA A 74 5.57 6.12 -4.33
C ALA A 74 7.01 6.60 -4.57
N VAL A 75 7.83 6.65 -3.52
CA VAL A 75 9.24 7.06 -3.62
C VAL A 75 10.02 6.10 -4.52
N SER A 76 9.89 4.77 -4.34
CA SER A 76 10.59 3.79 -5.17
C SER A 76 10.24 3.90 -6.66
N ILE A 77 8.95 4.05 -6.98
CA ILE A 77 8.51 4.24 -8.38
C ILE A 77 9.07 5.55 -8.94
N GLN A 78 9.06 6.63 -8.16
CA GLN A 78 9.57 7.93 -8.60
C GLN A 78 11.07 7.89 -8.89
N GLN A 79 11.86 7.24 -8.02
CA GLN A 79 13.31 7.09 -8.20
C GLN A 79 13.66 6.23 -9.43
N ARG A 80 12.83 5.25 -9.78
CA ARG A 80 13.08 4.35 -10.92
C ARG A 80 12.55 4.87 -12.26
N ALA A 81 11.62 5.82 -12.25
CA ALA A 81 10.93 6.31 -13.45
C ALA A 81 11.87 6.83 -14.54
N ALA A 82 12.87 7.65 -14.17
CA ALA A 82 13.82 8.22 -15.13
C ALA A 82 14.70 7.12 -15.77
N TYR A 83 15.19 6.19 -14.94
CA TYR A 83 15.98 5.06 -15.40
C TYR A 83 15.22 4.19 -16.40
N TRP A 84 13.98 3.80 -16.08
CA TRP A 84 13.16 3.00 -17.00
C TRP A 84 12.85 3.71 -18.31
N LYS A 85 12.58 5.02 -18.25
CA LYS A 85 12.36 5.81 -19.48
C LYS A 85 13.59 5.78 -20.39
N GLN A 86 14.78 5.97 -19.82
CA GLN A 86 16.04 5.88 -20.56
C GLN A 86 16.26 4.47 -21.12
N ARG A 87 16.05 3.45 -20.29
CA ARG A 87 16.23 2.05 -20.66
C ARG A 87 15.33 1.63 -21.81
N THR A 88 14.06 2.01 -21.78
CA THR A 88 13.11 1.78 -22.88
C THR A 88 13.55 2.48 -24.16
N ALA A 89 14.00 3.74 -24.07
CA ALA A 89 14.48 4.48 -25.25
C ALA A 89 15.71 3.81 -25.90
N ASP A 90 16.62 3.25 -25.09
CA ASP A 90 17.78 2.53 -25.60
C ASP A 90 17.40 1.21 -26.29
N LEU A 91 16.47 0.45 -25.72
CA LEU A 91 15.92 -0.77 -26.32
C LEU A 91 15.23 -0.45 -27.66
N ASP A 92 14.40 0.59 -27.71
CA ASP A 92 13.71 1.03 -28.92
C ASP A 92 14.71 1.48 -30.00
N LYS A 93 15.72 2.26 -29.63
CA LYS A 93 16.79 2.70 -30.54
C LYS A 93 17.53 1.52 -31.16
N ASN A 94 17.84 0.49 -30.36
CA ASN A 94 18.52 -0.71 -30.84
C ASN A 94 17.62 -1.54 -31.77
N ALA A 95 16.35 -1.71 -31.42
CA ALA A 95 15.36 -2.37 -32.27
C ALA A 95 15.19 -1.63 -33.61
N ALA A 96 15.06 -0.30 -33.59
CA ALA A 96 14.92 0.51 -34.81
C ALA A 96 16.14 0.41 -35.73
N LYS A 97 17.36 0.39 -35.16
CA LYS A 97 18.60 0.17 -35.92
C LYS A 97 18.60 -1.20 -36.60
N HIS A 98 18.20 -2.24 -35.87
CA HIS A 98 18.11 -3.59 -36.41
C HIS A 98 17.11 -3.68 -37.57
N VAL A 99 15.90 -3.12 -37.39
CA VAL A 99 14.87 -3.07 -38.43
C VAL A 99 15.38 -2.35 -39.68
N LYS A 100 16.06 -1.20 -39.51
CA LYS A 100 16.64 -0.45 -40.64
C LYS A 100 17.70 -1.28 -41.38
N LYS A 101 18.60 -1.94 -40.65
CA LYS A 101 19.66 -2.81 -41.20
C LYS A 101 19.08 -3.96 -42.02
N VAL A 102 18.07 -4.66 -41.49
CA VAL A 102 17.38 -5.75 -42.19
C VAL A 102 16.67 -5.23 -43.44
N ARG A 103 15.95 -4.11 -43.34
CA ARG A 103 15.24 -3.50 -44.48
C ARG A 103 16.17 -3.06 -45.61
N THR A 104 17.38 -2.60 -45.30
CA THR A 104 18.36 -2.16 -46.32
C THR A 104 19.03 -3.32 -47.06
N ARG A 105 18.99 -4.55 -46.52
CA ARG A 105 19.53 -5.72 -47.21
C ARG A 105 18.58 -6.17 -48.32
N LYS A 106 19.11 -6.44 -49.51
CA LYS A 106 18.35 -7.07 -50.61
C LYS A 106 18.30 -8.58 -50.36
N GLY A 107 17.11 -9.10 -50.08
CA GLY A 107 16.88 -10.54 -49.86
C GLY A 107 16.11 -10.83 -48.57
N ARG A 108 15.83 -12.11 -48.32
CA ARG A 108 15.19 -12.55 -47.07
C ARG A 108 16.14 -12.36 -45.88
N PRO A 109 15.64 -12.11 -44.66
CA PRO A 109 16.46 -12.06 -43.45
C PRO A 109 17.30 -13.34 -43.30
N ASP A 110 18.59 -13.20 -43.07
CA ASP A 110 19.49 -14.33 -42.82
C ASP A 110 19.38 -14.82 -41.36
N GLN A 111 19.96 -15.99 -41.08
CA GLN A 111 19.90 -16.60 -39.76
C GLN A 111 20.47 -15.68 -38.66
N ALA A 112 21.50 -14.89 -38.98
CA ALA A 112 22.09 -13.92 -38.06
C ALA A 112 21.11 -12.80 -37.71
N ALA A 113 20.39 -12.24 -38.70
CA ALA A 113 19.36 -11.23 -38.46
C ALA A 113 18.22 -11.79 -37.59
N VAL A 114 17.76 -13.01 -37.87
CA VAL A 114 16.71 -13.66 -37.06
C VAL A 114 17.19 -13.90 -35.63
N SER A 115 18.44 -14.32 -35.43
CA SER A 115 19.02 -14.51 -34.09
C SER A 115 19.14 -13.19 -33.32
N GLU A 116 19.59 -12.12 -33.97
CA GLU A 116 19.69 -10.78 -33.39
C GLU A 116 18.29 -10.25 -32.99
N GLN A 117 17.28 -10.45 -33.85
CA GLN A 117 15.89 -10.12 -33.54
C GLN A 117 15.37 -10.87 -32.30
N ARG A 118 15.62 -12.18 -32.21
CA ARG A 118 15.23 -12.99 -31.05
C ARG A 118 15.89 -12.47 -29.76
N GLN A 119 17.16 -12.08 -29.82
CA GLN A 119 17.87 -11.52 -28.68
C GLN A 119 17.27 -10.19 -28.22
N LEU A 120 16.97 -9.29 -29.15
CA LEU A 120 16.31 -8.01 -28.84
C LEU A 120 14.93 -8.23 -28.20
N CYS A 121 14.12 -9.14 -28.75
CA CYS A 121 12.84 -9.50 -28.14
C CYS A 121 13.00 -10.06 -26.72
N SER A 122 13.99 -10.94 -26.50
CA SER A 122 14.28 -11.50 -25.18
C SER A 122 14.66 -10.40 -24.17
N GLN A 123 15.47 -9.42 -24.58
CA GLN A 123 15.84 -8.28 -23.73
C GLN A 123 14.64 -7.44 -23.33
N VAL A 124 13.74 -7.14 -24.28
CA VAL A 124 12.51 -6.39 -23.99
C VAL A 124 11.62 -7.13 -23.00
N LEU A 125 11.39 -8.43 -23.23
CA LEU A 125 10.57 -9.25 -22.32
C LEU A 125 11.19 -9.35 -20.92
N SER A 126 12.51 -9.49 -20.84
CA SER A 126 13.22 -9.51 -19.55
C SER A 126 13.10 -8.18 -18.81
N GLU A 127 13.23 -7.06 -19.51
CA GLU A 127 13.06 -5.73 -18.94
C GLU A 127 11.63 -5.52 -18.43
N GLN A 128 10.61 -5.87 -19.23
CA GLN A 128 9.20 -5.80 -18.83
C GLN A 128 8.93 -6.61 -17.55
N ARG A 129 9.42 -7.86 -17.49
CA ARG A 129 9.31 -8.69 -16.28
C ARG A 129 9.97 -8.03 -15.09
N THR A 130 11.17 -7.48 -15.27
CA THR A 130 11.94 -6.84 -14.19
C THR A 130 11.21 -5.62 -13.64
N GLN A 131 10.67 -4.77 -14.52
CA GLN A 131 9.89 -3.59 -14.12
C GLN A 131 8.61 -3.98 -13.35
N PHE A 132 7.91 -5.01 -13.82
CA PHE A 132 6.69 -5.46 -13.17
C PHE A 132 6.96 -6.16 -11.83
N SER A 133 8.00 -6.99 -11.75
CA SER A 133 8.45 -7.60 -10.49
C SER A 133 8.87 -6.55 -9.47
N PHE A 134 9.59 -5.50 -9.90
CA PHE A 134 9.91 -4.37 -9.03
C PHE A 134 8.62 -3.70 -8.53
N PHE A 135 7.67 -3.40 -9.43
CA PHE A 135 6.41 -2.78 -9.05
C PHE A 135 5.64 -3.61 -8.01
N ILE A 136 5.51 -4.93 -8.21
CA ILE A 136 4.92 -5.84 -7.21
C ILE A 136 5.70 -5.75 -5.90
N GLY A 137 7.03 -5.78 -5.95
CA GLY A 137 7.88 -5.65 -4.75
C GLY A 137 7.59 -4.38 -3.96
N THR A 138 7.32 -3.26 -4.63
CA THR A 138 6.96 -2.01 -3.95
C THR A 138 5.57 -2.02 -3.29
N LEU A 139 4.66 -2.91 -3.74
CA LEU A 139 3.31 -3.06 -3.16
C LEU A 139 3.24 -4.10 -2.03
N MET A 140 4.18 -5.03 -1.97
CA MET A 140 4.18 -6.07 -0.91
C MET A 140 4.15 -5.50 0.51
N PRO A 141 4.90 -4.42 0.86
CA PRO A 141 4.79 -3.79 2.17
C PRO A 141 3.39 -3.20 2.44
N VAL A 142 2.75 -2.64 1.41
CA VAL A 142 1.39 -2.08 1.52
C VAL A 142 0.40 -3.19 1.86
N PHE A 143 0.41 -4.28 1.11
CA PHE A 143 -0.49 -5.42 1.38
C PHE A 143 -0.24 -6.05 2.74
N THR A 144 1.02 -6.12 3.19
CA THR A 144 1.36 -6.62 4.52
C THR A 144 0.80 -5.72 5.63
N ALA A 145 0.89 -4.40 5.45
CA ALA A 145 0.29 -3.44 6.37
C ALA A 145 -1.24 -3.51 6.37
N GLU A 146 -1.86 -3.70 5.20
CA GLU A 146 -3.31 -3.86 5.07
C GLU A 146 -3.82 -5.13 5.78
N ILE A 147 -3.13 -6.26 5.63
CA ILE A 147 -3.46 -7.49 6.37
C ILE A 147 -3.39 -7.23 7.88
N SER A 148 -2.32 -6.58 8.34
CA SER A 148 -2.16 -6.23 9.76
C SER A 148 -3.25 -5.28 10.28
N LEU A 149 -3.79 -4.42 9.42
CA LEU A 149 -4.92 -3.54 9.73
C LEU A 149 -6.22 -4.36 9.86
N LEU A 150 -6.45 -5.30 8.94
CA LEU A 150 -7.63 -6.19 8.95
C LEU A 150 -7.64 -7.11 10.17
N ASP A 151 -6.47 -7.59 10.60
CA ASP A 151 -6.33 -8.44 11.79
C ASP A 151 -6.84 -7.75 13.08
N GLU A 152 -6.71 -6.42 13.17
CA GLU A 152 -7.23 -5.64 14.30
C GLU A 152 -8.77 -5.72 14.40
N GLY A 153 -9.46 -5.99 13.29
CA GLY A 153 -10.92 -6.16 13.26
C GLY A 153 -11.40 -7.30 14.16
N SER A 154 -10.60 -8.34 14.35
CA SER A 154 -10.91 -9.44 15.28
C SER A 154 -10.87 -8.98 16.75
N HIS A 155 -9.87 -8.16 17.10
CA HIS A 155 -9.72 -7.61 18.43
C HIS A 155 -10.77 -6.56 18.77
N ILE A 156 -11.12 -5.70 17.80
CA ILE A 156 -12.20 -4.71 17.94
C ILE A 156 -13.53 -5.43 18.16
N ARG A 157 -13.84 -6.45 17.35
CA ARG A 157 -15.07 -7.25 17.51
C ARG A 157 -15.21 -7.80 18.92
N GLN A 158 -14.14 -8.39 19.45
CA GLN A 158 -14.16 -8.94 20.81
C GLN A 158 -14.49 -7.88 21.87
N VAL A 159 -13.87 -6.70 21.82
CA VAL A 159 -14.13 -5.64 22.83
C VAL A 159 -15.51 -5.00 22.66
N VAL A 160 -16.01 -4.90 21.43
CA VAL A 160 -17.36 -4.40 21.13
C VAL A 160 -18.43 -5.38 21.61
N ASP A 161 -18.27 -6.68 21.35
CA ASP A 161 -19.21 -7.72 21.81
C ASP A 161 -19.27 -7.76 23.35
N ASN A 162 -18.13 -7.57 24.02
CA ASN A 162 -18.07 -7.45 25.47
C ASN A 162 -18.79 -6.19 25.98
N LEU A 163 -18.63 -5.05 25.29
CA LEU A 163 -19.32 -3.81 25.64
C LEU A 163 -20.84 -3.97 25.47
N ASP A 164 -21.30 -4.50 24.33
CA ASP A 164 -22.71 -4.74 24.05
C ASP A 164 -23.34 -5.68 25.08
N SER A 165 -22.63 -6.76 25.44
CA SER A 165 -23.06 -7.67 26.50
C SER A 165 -23.15 -6.98 27.85
N THR A 166 -22.20 -6.08 28.18
CA THR A 166 -22.23 -5.32 29.43
C THR A 166 -23.43 -4.38 29.47
N VAL A 167 -23.68 -3.64 28.38
CA VAL A 167 -24.80 -2.71 28.26
C VAL A 167 -26.15 -3.43 28.40
N LYS A 168 -26.29 -4.64 27.85
CA LYS A 168 -27.53 -5.42 27.91
C LYS A 168 -27.83 -6.05 29.27
N ASN A 169 -26.79 -6.26 30.08
CA ASN A 169 -26.89 -6.95 31.37
C ASN A 169 -26.82 -6.00 32.58
N CYS A 170 -26.71 -4.69 32.33
CA CYS A 170 -26.75 -3.62 33.31
C CYS A 170 -28.17 -3.05 33.46
#